data_AF-A0A3B9K862-F1
#
_entry.id   AF-A0A3B9K862-F1
#
_cell.length_a   1.000
_cell.length_b   1.000
_cell.length_c   1.000
_cell.angle_alpha   90.00
_cell.angle_beta   90.00
_cell.angle_gamma   90.00
#
_symmetry.space_group_name_H-M   'P 1'
#
loop_
_entity.id
_entity.type
_entity.pdbx_description
1 polymer ?
#
loop_
_entity_poly.entity_id
_entity_poly.type
_entity_poly.pdbx_seq_one_letter_code
_entity_poly.pdbx_strand_id
1 'polypeptide(L)'
;MIKKLFTIDDFVVAFISSLGYGYGETISRLSGWPKAACTAASFVLGIAAEELISRIVFSPSVQKKKEDKFITYALFVLLFLAAHAVSVRWMGVSMVDYLVDEFQSVVLFPLLGFGFNLLLRGYRILKIRRLYGEETDSYVFDVDDEDRQEINLRNRPISGDYGDRPAVKTRTGIFVGEEENKSRVYRGIPYAKPPIGPLRWKAPEPLPSSDAVYEAVHFGPSAIQVEHKGAILAHHRQSEDCLYLNIWVSP
;
A
#
# COMPACT_ATOMS: atom_id res chain seq x y z
N MET A 1 20.67 0.89 2.50
CA MET A 1 21.42 1.48 1.37
C MET A 1 21.61 0.41 0.30
N ILE A 2 20.96 0.47 -0.88
CA ILE A 2 20.82 -0.64 -1.89
C ILE A 2 19.93 -1.83 -1.48
N LYS A 3 19.93 -2.31 -0.23
CA LYS A 3 19.12 -3.48 0.20
C LYS A 3 17.59 -3.40 -0.04
N LYS A 4 17.03 -2.21 -0.32
CA LYS A 4 15.60 -2.00 -0.63
C LYS A 4 15.31 -1.67 -2.10
N LEU A 5 16.34 -1.57 -2.94
CA LEU A 5 16.17 -1.20 -4.36
C LEU A 5 15.98 -2.42 -5.26
N PHE A 6 16.51 -3.56 -4.83
CA PHE A 6 16.58 -4.78 -5.62
C PHE A 6 16.56 -6.00 -4.70
N THR A 7 15.51 -6.80 -4.83
CA THR A 7 15.40 -8.10 -4.17
C THR A 7 15.75 -9.21 -5.15
N ILE A 8 16.13 -10.39 -4.66
CA ILE A 8 16.32 -11.56 -5.52
C ILE A 8 15.01 -11.92 -6.25
N ASP A 9 13.87 -11.61 -5.66
CA ASP A 9 12.54 -11.80 -6.25
C ASP A 9 12.38 -10.90 -7.50
N ASP A 10 12.81 -9.63 -7.42
CA ASP A 10 12.82 -8.70 -8.56
C ASP A 10 13.75 -9.19 -9.69
N PHE A 11 14.92 -9.75 -9.35
CA PHE A 11 15.82 -10.35 -10.34
C PHE A 11 15.17 -11.51 -11.08
N VAL A 12 14.52 -12.42 -10.35
CA VAL A 12 13.90 -13.61 -10.92
C VAL A 12 12.76 -13.23 -11.86
N VAL A 13 11.90 -12.28 -11.48
CA VAL A 13 10.83 -11.78 -12.36
C VAL A 13 11.42 -11.18 -13.65
N ALA A 14 12.41 -10.28 -13.54
CA ALA A 14 13.04 -9.66 -14.71
C ALA A 14 13.76 -10.69 -15.60
N PHE A 15 14.49 -11.63 -14.99
CA PHE A 15 15.23 -12.68 -15.68
C PHE A 15 14.33 -13.68 -16.38
N ILE A 16 13.12 -13.97 -15.89
CA ILE A 16 12.21 -14.88 -16.61
C ILE A 16 11.40 -14.12 -17.66
N SER A 17 11.06 -12.87 -17.39
CA SER A 17 10.39 -12.00 -18.36
C SER A 17 11.25 -11.81 -19.62
N SER A 18 12.58 -11.62 -19.45
CA SER A 18 13.55 -11.57 -20.56
C SER A 18 13.44 -12.74 -21.52
N LEU A 19 13.10 -13.91 -21.00
CA LEU A 19 12.98 -15.16 -21.76
C LEU A 19 11.68 -15.19 -22.55
N GLY A 20 10.60 -14.64 -21.99
CA GLY A 20 9.34 -14.43 -22.70
C GLY A 20 9.49 -13.52 -23.92
N TYR A 21 10.30 -12.44 -23.80
CA TYR A 21 10.62 -11.58 -24.93
C TYR A 21 11.36 -12.33 -26.05
N GLY A 22 12.31 -13.21 -25.70
CA GLY A 22 13.05 -14.02 -26.67
C GLY A 22 12.18 -15.01 -27.43
N TYR A 23 11.40 -15.83 -26.72
CA TYR A 23 10.54 -16.83 -27.36
C TYR A 23 9.49 -16.22 -28.29
N GLY A 24 8.93 -15.06 -27.93
CA GLY A 24 8.00 -14.36 -28.81
C GLY A 24 8.63 -13.96 -30.15
N GLU A 25 9.92 -13.66 -30.16
CA GLU A 25 10.63 -13.35 -31.40
C GLU A 25 10.89 -14.63 -32.21
N THR A 26 11.46 -15.65 -31.56
CA THR A 26 11.87 -16.91 -32.20
C THR A 26 10.68 -17.63 -32.82
N ILE A 27 9.56 -17.77 -32.09
CA ILE A 27 8.37 -18.49 -32.56
C ILE A 27 7.72 -17.76 -33.74
N SER A 28 7.55 -16.44 -33.65
CA SER A 28 6.98 -15.65 -34.74
C SER A 28 7.86 -15.66 -35.98
N ARG A 29 9.20 -15.61 -35.82
CA ARG A 29 10.15 -15.70 -36.93
C ARG A 29 10.10 -17.07 -37.61
N LEU A 30 10.06 -18.16 -36.84
CA LEU A 30 9.89 -19.52 -37.36
C LEU A 30 8.54 -19.71 -38.07
N SER A 31 7.52 -18.96 -37.67
CA SER A 31 6.19 -18.94 -38.30
C SER A 31 6.11 -18.05 -39.55
N GLY A 32 7.24 -17.46 -39.97
CA GLY A 32 7.33 -16.64 -41.19
C GLY A 32 6.79 -15.22 -41.06
N TRP A 33 6.64 -14.69 -39.84
CA TRP A 33 6.10 -13.35 -39.64
C TRP A 33 7.11 -12.26 -40.05
N PRO A 34 6.66 -11.09 -40.52
CA PRO A 34 7.53 -9.94 -40.76
C PRO A 34 8.23 -9.49 -39.47
N LYS A 35 9.46 -8.98 -39.58
CA LYS A 35 10.29 -8.59 -38.42
C LYS A 35 9.57 -7.68 -37.41
N ALA A 36 8.82 -6.69 -37.89
CA ALA A 36 8.05 -5.79 -37.03
C ALA A 36 6.95 -6.52 -36.23
N ALA A 37 6.31 -7.53 -36.83
CA ALA A 37 5.30 -8.34 -36.16
C ALA A 37 5.93 -9.29 -35.14
N CYS A 38 7.12 -9.84 -35.42
CA CYS A 38 7.88 -10.62 -34.43
C CYS A 38 8.24 -9.77 -33.21
N THR A 39 8.76 -8.56 -33.42
CA THR A 39 9.08 -7.64 -32.32
C THR A 39 7.84 -7.29 -31.48
N ALA A 40 6.70 -7.03 -32.11
CA ALA A 40 5.45 -6.78 -31.39
C ALA A 40 5.00 -8.00 -30.56
N ALA A 41 5.11 -9.21 -31.11
CA ALA A 41 4.79 -10.45 -30.41
C ALA A 41 5.70 -10.68 -29.19
N SER A 42 7.00 -10.39 -29.32
CA SER A 42 7.96 -10.41 -28.19
C SER A 42 7.52 -9.53 -27.04
N PHE A 43 7.08 -8.29 -27.32
CA PHE A 43 6.63 -7.39 -26.27
C PHE A 43 5.36 -7.89 -25.57
N VAL A 44 4.37 -8.36 -26.33
CA VAL A 44 3.11 -8.87 -25.76
C VAL A 44 3.37 -10.09 -24.88
N LEU A 45 4.18 -11.05 -25.36
CA LEU A 45 4.50 -12.26 -24.62
C LEU A 45 5.40 -12.00 -23.41
N GLY A 46 6.36 -11.09 -23.52
CA GLY A 46 7.19 -10.68 -22.39
C GLY A 46 6.40 -10.02 -21.27
N ILE A 47 5.48 -9.09 -21.60
CA ILE A 47 4.60 -8.44 -20.62
C ILE A 47 3.66 -9.46 -19.96
N ALA A 48 3.06 -10.35 -20.75
CA ALA A 48 2.17 -11.38 -20.23
C ALA A 48 2.90 -12.37 -19.31
N ALA A 49 4.14 -12.74 -19.66
CA ALA A 49 4.99 -13.56 -18.82
C ALA A 49 5.34 -12.84 -17.51
N GLU A 50 5.75 -11.57 -17.58
CA GLU A 50 6.09 -10.74 -16.41
C GLU A 50 4.93 -10.67 -15.42
N GLU A 51 3.71 -10.39 -15.89
CA GLU A 51 2.51 -10.33 -15.06
C GLU A 51 2.20 -11.68 -14.40
N LEU A 52 2.27 -12.79 -15.16
CA LEU A 52 2.01 -14.13 -14.64
C LEU A 52 3.04 -14.54 -13.60
N ILE A 53 4.32 -14.33 -13.88
CA ILE A 53 5.42 -14.74 -13.01
C ILE A 53 5.45 -13.89 -11.75
N SER A 54 5.21 -12.59 -11.87
CA SER A 54 5.06 -11.68 -10.72
C SER A 54 3.97 -12.18 -9.78
N ARG A 55 2.79 -12.54 -10.30
CA ARG A 55 1.69 -13.11 -9.49
C ARG A 55 2.09 -14.39 -8.76
N ILE A 56 2.88 -15.26 -9.39
CA ILE A 56 3.34 -16.52 -8.79
C ILE A 56 4.41 -16.24 -7.72
N VAL A 57 5.47 -15.50 -8.06
CA VAL A 57 6.61 -15.21 -7.19
C VAL A 57 6.17 -14.43 -5.96
N PHE A 58 5.26 -13.47 -6.10
CA PHE A 58 4.74 -12.67 -4.98
C PHE A 58 3.48 -13.27 -4.33
N SER A 59 3.09 -14.50 -4.68
CA SER A 59 1.97 -15.17 -4.02
C SER A 59 2.28 -15.47 -2.54
N PRO A 60 1.27 -15.43 -1.64
CA PRO A 60 1.47 -15.73 -0.23
C PRO A 60 2.10 -17.11 0.00
N SER A 61 1.74 -18.11 -0.83
CA SER A 61 2.25 -19.48 -0.74
C SER A 61 3.77 -19.54 -0.96
N VAL A 62 4.28 -18.82 -1.97
CA VAL A 62 5.72 -18.79 -2.28
C VAL A 62 6.49 -17.94 -1.27
N GLN A 63 5.90 -16.83 -0.81
CA GLN A 63 6.57 -15.88 0.08
C GLN A 63 6.65 -16.35 1.54
N LYS A 64 5.83 -17.34 1.94
CA LYS A 64 5.71 -17.82 3.34
C LYS A 64 6.97 -18.52 3.86
N LYS A 65 7.68 -19.28 3.03
CA LYS A 65 8.86 -20.06 3.43
C LYS A 65 10.01 -19.86 2.44
N LYS A 66 11.24 -19.89 2.95
CA LYS A 66 12.44 -19.72 2.09
C LYS A 66 12.62 -20.90 1.13
N GLU A 67 12.23 -22.09 1.56
CA GLU A 67 12.30 -23.32 0.77
C GLU A 67 11.35 -23.24 -0.44
N ASP A 68 10.14 -22.73 -0.24
CA ASP A 68 9.14 -22.58 -1.30
C ASP A 68 9.59 -21.56 -2.37
N LYS A 69 10.23 -20.45 -1.95
CA LYS A 69 10.91 -19.51 -2.86
C LYS A 69 11.99 -20.21 -3.69
N PHE A 70 12.90 -20.92 -3.02
CA PHE A 70 14.01 -21.58 -3.67
C PHE A 70 13.54 -22.62 -4.71
N ILE A 71 12.57 -23.47 -4.33
CA ILE A 71 11.98 -24.47 -5.22
C ILE A 71 11.33 -23.78 -6.43
N THR A 72 10.55 -22.73 -6.20
CA THR A 72 9.89 -21.98 -7.28
C THR A 72 10.91 -21.41 -8.26
N TYR A 73 12.01 -20.82 -7.77
CA TYR A 73 13.06 -20.27 -8.62
C TYR A 73 13.80 -21.36 -9.40
N ALA A 74 14.15 -22.46 -8.74
CA ALA A 74 14.80 -23.60 -9.39
C ALA A 74 13.91 -24.20 -10.49
N LEU A 75 12.59 -24.32 -10.26
CA LEU A 75 11.64 -24.81 -11.25
C LEU A 75 11.56 -23.89 -12.48
N PHE A 76 11.54 -22.57 -12.28
CA PHE A 76 11.54 -21.62 -13.40
C PHE A 76 12.83 -21.71 -14.23
N VAL A 77 13.99 -21.81 -13.57
CA VAL A 77 15.28 -21.96 -14.27
C VAL A 77 15.34 -23.29 -15.03
N LEU A 78 14.87 -24.39 -14.44
CA LEU A 78 14.85 -25.69 -15.09
C LEU A 78 13.88 -25.73 -16.28
N LEU A 79 12.68 -25.17 -16.12
CA LEU A 79 11.70 -25.04 -17.20
C LEU A 79 12.29 -24.25 -18.37
N PHE A 80 12.99 -23.16 -18.06
CA PHE A 80 13.68 -22.35 -19.06
C PHE A 80 14.74 -23.14 -19.82
N LEU A 81 15.68 -23.78 -19.11
CA LEU A 81 16.76 -24.55 -19.73
C LEU A 81 16.21 -25.70 -20.59
N ALA A 82 15.16 -26.38 -20.12
CA ALA A 82 14.50 -27.44 -20.87
C ALA A 82 13.87 -26.92 -22.17
N ALA A 83 13.14 -25.81 -22.10
CA ALA A 83 12.51 -25.22 -23.27
C ALA A 83 13.56 -24.72 -24.29
N HIS A 84 14.69 -24.14 -23.83
CA HIS A 84 15.78 -23.71 -24.72
C HIS A 84 16.46 -24.91 -25.38
N ALA A 85 16.72 -25.98 -24.64
CA ALA A 85 17.30 -27.20 -25.19
C ALA A 85 16.40 -27.82 -26.29
N VAL A 86 15.08 -27.81 -26.09
CA VAL A 86 14.12 -28.26 -27.10
C VAL A 86 14.13 -27.35 -28.34
N SER A 87 14.08 -26.03 -28.13
CA SER A 87 14.09 -25.04 -29.22
C SER A 87 15.32 -25.19 -30.11
N VAL A 88 16.52 -25.20 -29.50
CA VAL A 88 17.79 -25.31 -30.23
C VAL A 88 17.90 -26.64 -30.97
N ARG A 89 17.45 -27.73 -30.34
CA ARG A 89 17.40 -29.05 -30.99
C ARG A 89 16.48 -29.07 -32.20
N TRP A 90 15.34 -28.38 -32.14
CA TRP A 90 14.39 -28.30 -33.25
C TRP A 90 14.95 -27.46 -34.41
N MET A 91 15.64 -26.37 -34.11
CA MET A 91 16.21 -25.50 -35.15
C MET A 91 17.47 -26.06 -35.81
N GLY A 92 18.09 -27.10 -35.24
CA GLY A 92 19.27 -27.75 -35.81
C GLY A 92 20.53 -26.87 -35.82
N VAL A 93 20.53 -25.79 -35.03
CA VAL A 93 21.63 -24.83 -34.92
C VAL A 93 22.51 -25.15 -33.71
N SER A 94 23.77 -24.74 -33.78
CA SER A 94 24.67 -24.75 -32.63
C SER A 94 24.11 -23.86 -31.52
N MET A 95 24.08 -24.36 -30.28
CA MET A 95 23.67 -23.60 -29.09
C MET A 95 24.49 -22.31 -28.95
N VAL A 96 25.77 -22.34 -29.32
CA VAL A 96 26.66 -21.18 -29.20
C VAL A 96 26.26 -20.10 -30.20
N ASP A 97 26.01 -20.47 -31.46
CA ASP A 97 25.65 -19.51 -32.51
C ASP A 97 24.25 -18.92 -32.26
N TYR A 98 23.31 -19.76 -31.81
CA TYR A 98 21.99 -19.33 -31.37
C TYR A 98 22.09 -18.34 -30.21
N LEU A 99 22.87 -18.67 -29.17
CA LEU A 99 23.05 -17.79 -28.02
C LEU A 99 23.67 -16.45 -28.42
N VAL A 100 24.63 -16.42 -29.35
CA VAL A 100 25.28 -15.17 -29.78
C VAL A 100 24.35 -14.27 -30.61
N ASP A 101 23.58 -14.84 -31.54
CA ASP A 101 22.61 -14.09 -32.37
C ASP A 101 21.42 -13.61 -31.54
N GLU A 102 20.89 -14.48 -30.66
CA GLU A 102 19.79 -14.12 -29.77
C GLU A 102 20.24 -13.26 -28.59
N PHE A 103 21.51 -13.25 -28.17
CA PHE A 103 21.97 -12.41 -27.04
C PHE A 103 21.59 -10.93 -27.23
N GLN A 104 21.70 -10.44 -28.46
CA GLN A 104 21.38 -9.05 -28.79
C GLN A 104 19.88 -8.72 -28.69
N SER A 105 18.99 -9.71 -28.79
CA SER A 105 17.54 -9.48 -28.76
C SER A 105 16.89 -10.00 -27.46
N VAL A 106 17.44 -11.06 -26.88
CA VAL A 106 16.96 -11.77 -25.69
C VAL A 106 17.61 -11.27 -24.40
N VAL A 107 18.85 -10.78 -24.47
CA VAL A 107 19.55 -10.29 -23.26
C VAL A 107 19.64 -8.77 -23.26
N LEU A 108 19.98 -8.13 -24.38
CA LEU A 108 20.14 -6.68 -24.42
C LEU A 108 18.84 -5.92 -24.13
N PHE A 109 17.72 -6.23 -24.81
CA PHE A 109 16.45 -5.53 -24.57
C PHE A 109 15.93 -5.71 -23.14
N PRO A 110 16.00 -6.89 -22.54
CA PRO A 110 15.57 -7.04 -21.15
C PRO A 110 16.53 -6.40 -20.14
N LEU A 111 17.84 -6.36 -20.42
CA LEU A 111 18.77 -5.55 -19.62
C LEU A 111 18.47 -4.04 -19.73
N LEU A 112 18.10 -3.55 -20.92
CA LEU A 112 17.66 -2.17 -21.13
C LEU A 112 16.34 -1.88 -20.42
N GLY A 113 15.36 -2.78 -20.53
CA GLY A 113 14.07 -2.69 -19.83
C GLY A 113 14.23 -2.72 -18.31
N PHE A 114 15.10 -3.59 -17.81
CA PHE A 114 15.50 -3.64 -16.41
C PHE A 114 16.16 -2.34 -15.95
N GLY A 115 17.11 -1.81 -16.72
CA GLY A 115 17.74 -0.52 -16.46
C GLY A 115 16.72 0.63 -16.43
N PHE A 116 15.78 0.65 -17.36
CA PHE A 116 14.70 1.64 -17.41
C PHE A 116 13.75 1.53 -16.21
N ASN A 117 13.38 0.31 -15.81
CA ASN A 117 12.55 0.07 -14.62
C ASN A 117 13.25 0.55 -13.35
N LEU A 118 14.55 0.26 -13.20
CA LEU A 118 15.38 0.75 -12.09
C LEU A 118 15.44 2.29 -12.07
N LEU A 119 15.57 2.93 -13.23
CA LEU A 119 15.55 4.39 -13.33
C LEU A 119 14.20 4.98 -12.88
N LEU A 120 13.07 4.42 -13.34
CA LEU A 120 11.74 4.85 -12.93
C LEU A 120 11.51 4.64 -11.43
N ARG A 121 11.93 3.50 -10.89
CA ARG A 121 11.81 3.18 -9.46
C ARG A 121 12.71 4.08 -8.63
N GLY A 122 13.94 4.31 -9.07
CA GLY A 122 14.88 5.27 -8.48
C GLY A 122 14.29 6.68 -8.46
N TYR A 123 13.73 7.15 -9.58
CA TYR A 123 13.03 8.42 -9.66
C TYR A 123 11.85 8.52 -8.69
N ARG A 124 11.00 7.49 -8.59
CA ARG A 124 9.88 7.46 -7.63
C ARG A 124 10.38 7.54 -6.19
N ILE A 125 11.43 6.80 -5.85
CA ILE A 125 12.04 6.84 -4.52
C ILE A 125 12.62 8.22 -4.23
N LEU A 126 13.34 8.83 -5.17
CA LEU A 126 13.87 10.19 -5.05
C LEU A 126 12.75 11.23 -4.93
N LYS A 127 11.66 11.08 -5.68
CA LYS A 127 10.48 11.93 -5.59
C LYS A 127 9.82 11.82 -4.22
N ILE A 128 9.64 10.60 -3.71
CA ILE A 128 9.12 10.35 -2.36
C ILE A 128 10.06 10.96 -1.31
N ARG A 129 11.38 10.75 -1.41
CA ARG A 129 12.35 11.36 -0.50
C ARG A 129 12.35 12.89 -0.53
N ARG A 130 12.18 13.49 -1.72
CA ARG A 130 12.06 14.95 -1.84
C ARG A 130 10.77 15.47 -1.19
N LEU A 131 9.68 14.71 -1.26
CA LEU A 131 8.39 15.09 -0.68
C LEU A 131 8.32 14.82 0.83
N TYR A 132 9.02 13.78 1.33
CA TYR A 132 8.82 13.23 2.68
C TYR A 132 10.11 13.08 3.53
N GLY A 133 11.29 13.44 3.03
CA GLY A 133 12.57 13.32 3.74
C GLY A 133 13.29 11.97 3.54
N GLU A 134 14.57 11.88 3.95
CA GLU A 134 15.43 10.69 3.76
C GLU A 134 15.38 9.66 4.91
N GLU A 135 14.85 10.02 6.08
CA GLU A 135 15.03 9.23 7.28
C GLU A 135 13.87 8.29 7.60
N THR A 136 14.21 7.06 7.98
CA THR A 136 13.29 6.06 8.50
C THR A 136 12.72 6.39 9.89
N ASP A 137 13.15 7.51 10.50
CA ASP A 137 12.63 8.04 11.76
C ASP A 137 11.56 9.14 11.54
N SER A 138 11.30 9.55 10.29
CA SER A 138 10.47 10.72 9.94
C SER A 138 8.96 10.55 10.11
N TYR A 139 8.53 9.56 10.88
CA TYR A 139 7.12 9.44 11.27
C TYR A 139 6.93 9.48 12.78
N VAL A 140 7.98 9.42 13.59
CA VAL A 140 7.79 9.70 15.02
C VAL A 140 7.53 11.20 15.13
N PHE A 141 6.27 11.58 15.19
CA PHE A 141 5.90 12.89 15.67
C PHE A 141 6.47 12.95 17.09
N ASP A 142 7.56 13.70 17.27
CA ASP A 142 8.04 14.03 18.60
C ASP A 142 7.09 15.09 19.14
N VAL A 143 5.89 14.63 19.50
CA VAL A 143 4.86 15.44 20.13
C VAL A 143 5.30 15.59 21.57
N ASP A 144 5.54 16.83 21.99
CA ASP A 144 5.88 17.11 23.37
C ASP A 144 4.72 16.73 24.31
N ASP A 145 5.00 16.68 25.61
CA ASP A 145 4.00 16.28 26.59
C ASP A 145 2.87 17.30 26.74
N GLU A 146 3.07 18.56 26.34
CA GLU A 146 2.06 19.63 26.40
C GLU A 146 1.04 19.46 25.27
N ASP A 147 1.50 19.32 24.02
CA ASP A 147 0.70 19.01 22.84
C ASP A 147 -0.09 17.71 23.04
N ARG A 148 0.54 16.68 23.62
CA ARG A 148 -0.14 15.43 23.95
C ARG A 148 -1.25 15.65 24.98
N GLN A 149 -1.06 16.54 25.97
CA GLN A 149 -2.11 16.86 26.93
C GLN A 149 -3.26 17.63 26.28
N GLU A 150 -2.94 18.61 25.41
CA GLU A 150 -3.92 19.41 24.68
C GLU A 150 -4.82 18.54 23.80
N ILE A 151 -4.23 17.64 23.01
CA ILE A 151 -4.96 16.70 22.14
C ILE A 151 -5.89 15.76 22.94
N ASN A 152 -5.57 15.50 24.20
CA ASN A 152 -6.29 14.56 25.08
C ASN A 152 -7.23 15.24 26.08
N LEU A 153 -7.49 16.55 25.91
CA LEU A 153 -8.56 17.25 26.62
C LEU A 153 -9.92 16.58 26.36
N ARG A 154 -10.84 16.76 27.32
CA ARG A 154 -12.13 16.06 27.32
C ARG A 154 -13.27 17.03 27.43
N ASN A 155 -14.25 16.84 26.56
CA ASN A 155 -15.55 17.49 26.64
C ASN A 155 -16.22 17.23 27.99
N ARG A 156 -16.92 18.24 28.51
CA ARG A 156 -17.63 18.18 29.79
C ARG A 156 -19.10 18.55 29.63
N PRO A 157 -19.99 18.05 30.50
CA PRO A 157 -21.35 18.56 30.59
C PRO A 157 -21.32 20.04 31.01
N ILE A 158 -22.20 20.84 30.42
CA ILE A 158 -22.34 22.27 30.73
C ILE A 158 -23.56 22.42 31.63
N SER A 159 -23.35 23.00 32.82
CA SER A 159 -24.42 23.36 33.76
C SER A 159 -24.57 24.88 33.78
N GLY A 160 -25.38 25.43 32.88
CA GLY A 160 -25.62 26.87 32.80
C GLY A 160 -25.67 27.39 31.36
N ASP A 161 -25.50 28.70 31.23
CA ASP A 161 -25.44 29.38 29.94
C ASP A 161 -24.14 29.02 29.18
N TYR A 162 -24.24 28.88 27.86
CA TYR A 162 -23.11 28.65 26.97
C TYR A 162 -22.79 29.86 26.08
N GLY A 163 -23.47 30.99 26.32
CA GLY A 163 -23.26 32.27 25.65
C GLY A 163 -23.58 32.18 24.15
N ASP A 164 -22.87 32.97 23.36
CA ASP A 164 -23.06 33.03 21.90
C ASP A 164 -22.39 31.87 21.14
N ARG A 165 -21.90 30.84 21.85
CA ARG A 165 -21.23 29.70 21.21
C ARG A 165 -22.22 28.92 20.34
N PRO A 166 -21.76 28.41 19.18
CA PRO A 166 -22.65 27.68 18.28
C PRO A 166 -23.12 26.38 18.93
N ALA A 167 -24.43 26.24 19.14
CA ALA A 167 -25.04 25.08 19.78
C ALA A 167 -26.09 24.42 18.87
N VAL A 168 -26.14 23.09 18.88
CA VAL A 168 -27.09 22.31 18.08
C VAL A 168 -27.84 21.34 18.98
N LYS A 169 -29.17 21.43 18.97
CA LYS A 169 -30.04 20.44 19.61
C LYS A 169 -30.20 19.22 18.73
N THR A 170 -30.01 18.05 19.32
CA THR A 170 -30.23 16.74 18.68
C THR A 170 -31.16 15.89 19.55
N ARG A 171 -31.42 14.64 19.13
CA ARG A 171 -32.16 13.67 19.95
C ARG A 171 -31.42 13.29 21.24
N THR A 172 -30.10 13.28 21.22
CA THR A 172 -29.24 12.71 22.28
C THR A 172 -28.60 13.78 23.17
N GLY A 173 -28.93 15.06 22.97
CA GLY A 173 -28.42 16.18 23.75
C GLY A 173 -28.29 17.46 22.92
N ILE A 174 -27.85 18.51 23.60
CA ILE A 174 -27.47 19.79 22.99
C ILE A 174 -25.94 19.86 22.98
N PHE A 175 -25.33 20.02 21.81
CA PHE A 175 -23.88 20.04 21.65
C PHE A 175 -23.40 21.45 21.33
N VAL A 176 -22.51 21.97 22.17
CA VAL A 176 -21.92 23.31 22.07
C VAL A 176 -20.53 23.17 21.45
N GLY A 177 -20.38 23.65 20.22
CA GLY A 177 -19.13 23.62 19.47
C GLY A 177 -18.39 24.95 19.51
N GLU A 178 -17.51 25.15 18.53
CA GLU A 178 -16.71 26.36 18.34
C GLU A 178 -16.70 26.81 16.87
N GLU A 179 -16.33 28.07 16.64
CA GLU A 179 -16.03 28.55 15.30
C GLU A 179 -14.53 28.40 15.01
N GLU A 180 -14.21 27.69 13.94
CA GLU A 180 -12.84 27.44 13.50
C GLU A 180 -12.75 27.69 11.99
N ASN A 181 -11.83 28.56 11.54
CA ASN A 181 -11.55 28.77 10.12
C ASN A 181 -12.80 29.01 9.24
N LYS A 182 -13.75 29.83 9.72
CA LYS A 182 -15.05 30.08 9.07
C LYS A 182 -15.93 28.84 8.92
N SER A 183 -15.84 27.90 9.85
CA SER A 183 -16.73 26.73 9.97
C SER A 183 -17.19 26.61 11.42
N ARG A 184 -18.40 26.07 11.63
CA ARG A 184 -18.83 25.61 12.96
C ARG A 184 -18.39 24.17 13.14
N VAL A 185 -17.77 23.89 14.27
CA VAL A 185 -17.08 22.63 14.52
C VAL A 185 -17.58 22.00 15.80
N TYR A 186 -17.91 20.72 15.73
CA TYR A 186 -18.41 19.93 16.84
C TYR A 186 -17.64 18.61 16.88
N ARG A 187 -16.81 18.41 17.90
CA ARG A 187 -15.92 17.24 18.06
C ARG A 187 -16.34 16.39 19.25
N GLY A 188 -16.09 15.09 19.15
CA GLY A 188 -16.32 14.14 20.23
C GLY A 188 -17.80 13.97 20.58
N ILE A 189 -18.70 14.01 19.58
CA ILE A 189 -20.14 13.76 19.78
C ILE A 189 -20.37 12.24 19.84
N PRO A 190 -20.93 11.69 20.94
CA PRO A 190 -21.23 10.27 21.03
C PRO A 190 -22.43 9.93 20.13
N TYR A 191 -22.31 8.87 19.32
CA TYR A 191 -23.39 8.43 18.43
C TYR A 191 -24.01 7.08 18.81
N ALA A 192 -23.34 6.32 19.67
CA ALA A 192 -23.79 5.03 20.17
C ALA A 192 -23.36 4.83 21.62
N LYS A 193 -23.96 3.85 22.31
CA LYS A 193 -23.50 3.44 23.64
C LYS A 193 -22.07 2.90 23.54
N PRO A 194 -21.23 3.09 24.58
CA PRO A 194 -19.89 2.53 24.62
C PRO A 194 -19.90 1.00 24.40
N PRO A 195 -19.15 0.45 23.43
CA PRO A 195 -19.16 -0.97 23.09
C PRO A 195 -18.27 -1.80 24.04
N ILE A 196 -18.44 -1.58 25.34
CA ILE A 196 -17.61 -2.15 26.41
C ILE A 196 -18.40 -3.22 27.18
N GLY A 197 -17.67 -4.11 27.87
CA GLY A 197 -18.27 -5.13 28.73
C GLY A 197 -19.30 -6.00 27.98
N PRO A 198 -20.56 -6.08 28.44
CA PRO A 198 -21.61 -6.87 27.78
C PRO A 198 -21.97 -6.43 26.35
N LEU A 199 -21.58 -5.23 25.93
CA LEU A 199 -21.80 -4.68 24.59
C LEU A 199 -20.64 -4.93 23.63
N ARG A 200 -19.51 -5.47 24.14
CA ARG A 200 -18.36 -5.81 23.31
C ARG A 200 -18.75 -6.90 22.30
N TRP A 201 -18.27 -6.77 21.06
CA TRP A 201 -18.55 -7.68 19.94
C TRP A 201 -20.01 -7.76 19.50
N LYS A 202 -20.83 -6.78 19.89
CA LYS A 202 -22.21 -6.63 19.42
C LYS A 202 -22.34 -5.45 18.47
N ALA A 203 -23.46 -5.42 17.74
CA ALA A 203 -23.81 -4.25 16.96
C ALA A 203 -23.94 -3.02 17.87
N PRO A 204 -23.52 -1.82 17.42
CA PRO A 204 -23.66 -0.58 18.19
C PRO A 204 -25.11 -0.33 18.61
N GLU A 205 -25.32 -0.02 19.88
CA GLU A 205 -26.64 0.32 20.41
C GLU A 205 -26.88 1.83 20.39
N PRO A 206 -28.10 2.30 20.09
CA PRO A 206 -28.42 3.73 20.09
C PRO A 206 -28.36 4.33 21.50
N LEU A 207 -27.95 5.59 21.58
CA LEU A 207 -28.03 6.37 22.82
C LEU A 207 -29.48 6.71 23.19
N PRO A 208 -29.81 6.78 24.49
CA PRO A 208 -31.10 7.27 24.95
C PRO A 208 -31.29 8.74 24.53
N SER A 209 -32.54 9.17 24.42
CA SER A 209 -32.83 10.58 24.22
C SER A 209 -32.45 11.37 25.47
N SER A 210 -31.96 12.59 25.28
CA SER A 210 -31.50 13.46 26.36
C SER A 210 -31.60 14.92 25.95
N ASP A 211 -31.86 15.79 26.92
CA ASP A 211 -31.81 17.26 26.77
C ASP A 211 -30.59 17.86 27.49
N ALA A 212 -29.64 17.03 27.93
CA ALA A 212 -28.41 17.51 28.56
C ALA A 212 -27.53 18.28 27.58
N VAL A 213 -26.85 19.31 28.09
CA VAL A 213 -25.95 20.16 27.31
C VAL A 213 -24.51 19.68 27.50
N TYR A 214 -23.82 19.43 26.39
CA TYR A 214 -22.43 18.96 26.37
C TYR A 214 -21.57 19.88 25.52
N GLU A 215 -20.36 20.09 25.97
CA GLU A 215 -19.29 20.63 25.14
C GLU A 215 -18.92 19.64 24.03
N ALA A 216 -18.56 20.16 22.86
CA ALA A 216 -18.16 19.40 21.69
C ALA A 216 -16.98 20.10 20.99
N VAL A 217 -15.90 20.40 21.73
CA VAL A 217 -14.73 21.12 21.20
C VAL A 217 -13.47 20.25 21.19
N HIS A 218 -13.45 19.16 21.97
CA HIS A 218 -12.35 18.21 22.02
C HIS A 218 -12.71 16.89 21.33
N PHE A 219 -11.69 16.22 20.78
CA PHE A 219 -11.86 14.93 20.13
C PHE A 219 -12.19 13.81 21.13
N GLY A 220 -13.02 12.85 20.69
CA GLY A 220 -13.20 11.59 21.41
C GLY A 220 -11.96 10.70 21.31
N PRO A 221 -11.82 9.68 22.18
CA PRO A 221 -10.72 8.74 22.10
C PRO A 221 -10.80 7.90 20.81
N SER A 222 -9.63 7.52 20.29
CA SER A 222 -9.53 6.57 19.18
C SER A 222 -9.91 5.16 19.62
N ALA A 223 -10.38 4.33 18.69
CA ALA A 223 -10.57 2.91 18.95
C ALA A 223 -9.24 2.23 19.30
N ILE A 224 -9.30 1.21 20.15
CA ILE A 224 -8.14 0.36 20.48
C ILE A 224 -7.57 -0.22 19.19
N GLN A 225 -6.31 0.08 18.90
CA GLN A 225 -5.59 -0.39 17.72
C GLN A 225 -4.10 -0.55 18.03
N VAL A 226 -3.44 -1.44 17.29
CA VAL A 226 -1.99 -1.64 17.44
C VAL A 226 -1.27 -0.36 17.01
N GLU A 227 -0.57 0.26 17.94
CA GLU A 227 0.26 1.43 17.67
C GLU A 227 1.38 1.05 16.69
N HIS A 228 1.42 1.74 15.55
CA HIS A 228 2.53 1.64 14.63
C HIS A 228 3.53 2.74 14.95
N LYS A 229 4.82 2.41 15.02
CA LYS A 229 5.88 3.40 15.24
C LYS A 229 5.75 4.52 14.20
N GLY A 230 5.51 5.72 14.69
CA GLY A 230 5.33 6.91 13.88
C GLY A 230 3.91 7.23 13.38
N ALA A 231 2.89 6.57 13.90
CA ALA A 231 1.52 7.02 13.67
C ALA A 231 1.18 8.17 14.64
N ILE A 232 0.58 9.28 14.15
CA ILE A 232 -0.04 10.31 14.99
C ILE A 232 -1.00 9.68 16.02
N LEU A 233 -1.65 8.58 15.62
CA LEU A 233 -2.53 7.76 16.45
C LEU A 233 -1.90 7.23 17.74
N ALA A 234 -0.56 7.14 17.83
CA ALA A 234 0.15 6.77 19.06
C ALA A 234 0.11 7.89 20.14
N HIS A 235 -0.27 9.11 19.77
CA HIS A 235 -0.35 10.26 20.68
C HIS A 235 -1.78 10.54 21.16
N HIS A 236 -2.78 9.97 20.50
CA HIS A 236 -4.18 10.06 20.91
C HIS A 236 -4.51 9.00 21.95
N ARG A 237 -5.30 9.39 22.96
CA ARG A 237 -5.90 8.45 23.90
C ARG A 237 -6.72 7.42 23.14
N GLN A 238 -6.44 6.15 23.39
CA GLN A 238 -7.27 5.06 22.90
C GLN A 238 -8.22 4.55 24.00
N SER A 239 -9.39 4.09 23.59
CA SER A 239 -10.37 3.44 24.47
C SER A 239 -11.28 2.51 23.67
N GLU A 240 -11.90 1.54 24.33
CA GLU A 240 -13.01 0.80 23.72
C GLU A 240 -14.30 1.65 23.69
N ASP A 241 -14.45 2.60 24.63
CA ASP A 241 -15.44 3.67 24.53
C ASP A 241 -14.97 4.72 23.52
N CYS A 242 -15.18 4.45 22.22
CA CYS A 242 -14.63 5.23 21.11
C CYS A 242 -15.66 5.57 20.00
N LEU A 243 -16.96 5.30 20.23
CA LEU A 243 -18.01 5.54 19.23
C LEU A 243 -18.46 7.01 19.24
N TYR A 244 -17.54 7.87 18.82
CA TYR A 244 -17.71 9.32 18.69
C TYR A 244 -17.55 9.75 17.24
N LEU A 245 -18.21 10.85 16.87
CA LEU A 245 -18.07 11.50 15.58
C LEU A 245 -17.73 12.97 15.74
N ASN A 246 -17.26 13.56 14.66
CA ASN A 246 -16.88 14.97 14.57
C ASN A 246 -17.56 15.56 13.33
N ILE A 247 -18.04 16.79 13.42
CA ILE A 247 -18.83 17.48 12.39
C ILE A 247 -18.21 18.87 12.15
N TRP A 248 -17.90 19.16 10.88
CA TRP A 248 -17.61 20.50 10.40
C TRP A 248 -18.72 20.91 9.45
N VAL A 249 -19.28 22.09 9.67
CA VAL A 249 -20.31 22.66 8.81
C VAL A 249 -19.98 24.10 8.48
N SER A 250 -20.21 24.50 7.24
CA SER A 250 -20.11 25.91 6.86
C SER A 250 -21.15 26.76 7.62
N PRO A 251 -20.85 28.02 7.95
CA PRO A 251 -21.67 28.88 8.79
C PRO A 251 -23.09 29.09 8.25
#